data_AF-A0A0H5QRY9-F1
#
_entry.id   AF-A0A0H5QRY9-F1
#
_cell.length_a   1.000
_cell.length_b   1.000
_cell.length_c   1.000
_cell.angle_alpha   90.00
_cell.angle_beta   90.00
_cell.angle_gamma   90.00
#
_symmetry.space_group_name_H-M   'P 1'
#
loop_
_entity.id
_entity.type
_entity.pdbx_description
1 polymer ?
#
loop_
_entity_poly.entity_id
_entity_poly.type
_entity_poly.pdbx_seq_one_letter_code
_entity_poly.pdbx_strand_id
1 'polypeptide(L)'
;SGVPVVSANILRRSSNRRAYHPYVLVRLPNGLVIGIIGSNSETELTAGHVFSDDFIIGNPIGYVSEAVGEVKVLGANAVIVLDNSGKLDPDVQAEFIKSHPFVDVHIVNHIDSFYGNASIFTCGEQCTYGRSILRIDLAFAANLSVVGARSEIIPVSPTIPDEPDVQLYLQQKLEEFHNATDAIVVAESDFTSSFMEYPTDFKNFSHSTGDIVADAFMNTARNYNIVADIGLVNKGS
;
A
#
# COMPACT_ATOMS: atom_id res chain seq x y z
N SER A 1 22.18 3.18 -0.28
CA SER A 1 21.31 4.12 0.47
C SER A 1 19.89 3.59 0.42
N GLY A 2 19.16 3.59 1.53
CA GLY A 2 17.77 3.11 1.57
C GLY A 2 16.80 4.10 0.90
N VAL A 3 15.68 3.61 0.38
CA VAL A 3 14.55 4.44 -0.06
C VAL A 3 13.84 4.99 1.19
N PRO A 4 13.59 6.31 1.29
CA PRO A 4 12.95 6.88 2.48
C PRO A 4 11.49 6.44 2.59
N VAL A 5 11.07 6.11 3.81
CA VAL A 5 9.65 5.92 4.16
C VAL A 5 9.08 7.27 4.58
N VAL A 6 8.02 7.72 3.90
CA VAL A 6 7.38 9.02 4.14
C VAL A 6 5.91 8.86 4.52
N SER A 7 5.46 9.67 5.48
CA SER A 7 4.05 9.83 5.85
C SER A 7 3.87 11.14 6.63
N ALA A 8 2.99 12.00 6.14
CA ALA A 8 2.71 13.30 6.75
C ALA A 8 1.79 13.20 7.97
N ASN A 9 0.93 12.17 8.01
CA ASN A 9 -0.20 12.10 8.94
C ASN A 9 -0.18 10.90 9.90
N ILE A 10 0.87 10.06 9.91
CA ILE A 10 1.05 9.08 11.00
C ILE A 10 1.77 9.76 12.17
N LEU A 11 1.13 9.73 13.34
CA LEU A 11 1.61 10.34 14.57
C LEU A 11 1.88 9.28 15.63
N ARG A 12 2.88 9.51 16.49
CA ARG A 12 3.10 8.71 17.70
C ARG A 12 2.09 9.12 18.78
N ARG A 13 1.27 8.19 19.26
CA ARG A 13 0.24 8.43 20.29
C ARG A 13 0.80 9.08 21.55
N SER A 14 1.99 8.64 21.99
CA SER A 14 2.64 9.13 23.21
C SER A 14 3.08 10.61 23.17
N SER A 15 3.25 11.20 21.99
CA SER A 15 3.82 12.54 21.85
C SER A 15 3.04 13.45 20.89
N ASN A 16 2.10 12.90 20.15
CA ASN A 16 1.39 13.57 19.06
C ASN A 16 2.32 14.20 18.00
N ARG A 17 3.53 13.65 17.83
CA ARG A 17 4.50 14.06 16.80
C ARG A 17 4.49 13.08 15.64
N ARG A 18 4.81 13.57 14.44
CA ARG A 18 4.96 12.74 13.22
C ARG A 18 5.93 11.57 13.49
N ALA A 19 5.49 10.36 13.18
CA ALA A 19 6.28 9.14 13.37
C ALA A 19 7.36 8.98 12.27
N TYR A 20 7.08 9.51 11.09
CA TYR A 20 7.92 9.46 9.89
C TYR A 20 8.20 10.87 9.37
N HIS A 21 9.16 10.96 8.44
CA HIS A 21 9.33 12.18 7.68
C HIS A 21 8.09 12.42 6.80
N PRO A 22 7.55 13.65 6.74
CA PRO A 22 6.36 13.94 5.95
C PRO A 22 6.63 13.85 4.44
N TYR A 23 7.85 14.16 4.02
CA TYR A 23 8.25 14.23 2.63
C TYR A 23 9.75 13.97 2.44
N VAL A 24 10.13 13.83 1.17
CA VAL A 24 11.51 13.92 0.71
C VAL A 24 11.61 14.93 -0.45
N LEU A 25 12.72 15.64 -0.55
CA LEU A 25 13.06 16.47 -1.70
C LEU A 25 14.06 15.72 -2.59
N VAL A 26 13.65 15.44 -3.82
CA VAL A 26 14.52 14.81 -4.83
C VAL A 26 15.04 15.90 -5.75
N ARG A 27 16.36 16.11 -5.73
CA ARG A 27 17.04 17.03 -6.65
C ARG A 27 17.52 16.26 -7.87
N LEU A 28 17.01 16.63 -9.04
CA LEU A 28 17.39 16.02 -10.30
C LEU A 28 18.64 16.71 -10.88
N PRO A 29 19.44 16.02 -11.73
CA PRO A 29 20.66 16.59 -12.30
C PRO A 29 20.45 17.88 -13.12
N ASN A 30 19.24 18.09 -13.64
CA ASN A 30 18.86 19.29 -14.38
C ASN A 30 18.44 20.46 -13.49
N GLY A 31 18.58 20.34 -12.15
CA GLY A 31 18.26 21.40 -11.19
C GLY A 31 16.81 21.42 -10.71
N LEU A 32 15.94 20.55 -11.25
CA LEU A 32 14.57 20.40 -10.74
C LEU A 32 14.58 19.83 -9.33
N VAL A 33 13.68 20.34 -8.49
CA VAL A 33 13.44 19.86 -7.14
C VAL A 33 12.01 19.34 -7.06
N ILE A 34 11.86 18.07 -6.71
CA ILE A 34 10.55 17.41 -6.58
C ILE A 34 10.30 17.12 -5.11
N GLY A 35 9.20 17.66 -4.56
CA GLY A 35 8.72 17.28 -3.24
C GLY A 35 7.82 16.05 -3.34
N ILE A 36 8.16 14.99 -2.62
CA ILE A 36 7.36 13.76 -2.57
C ILE A 36 6.83 13.60 -1.15
N ILE A 37 5.52 13.69 -0.98
CA ILE A 37 4.81 13.66 0.30
C ILE A 37 4.09 12.32 0.44
N GLY A 38 4.15 11.70 1.62
CA GLY A 38 3.39 10.49 1.93
C GLY A 38 2.07 10.80 2.63
N SER A 39 1.01 10.08 2.30
CA SER A 39 -0.32 10.17 2.93
C SER A 39 -0.91 8.78 3.19
N ASN A 40 -1.66 8.63 4.27
CA ASN A 40 -2.34 7.41 4.67
C ASN A 40 -3.80 7.73 5.02
N SER A 41 -4.75 6.81 4.80
CA SER A 41 -6.14 7.04 5.23
C SER A 41 -6.32 6.80 6.72
N GLU A 42 -7.26 7.53 7.30
CA GLU A 42 -7.77 7.29 8.66
C GLU A 42 -8.47 5.93 8.80
N THR A 43 -8.82 5.27 7.68
CA THR A 43 -9.55 3.99 7.69
C THR A 43 -8.60 2.83 8.00
N GLU A 44 -8.26 2.67 9.29
CA GLU A 44 -7.46 1.57 9.85
C GLU A 44 -8.13 0.19 9.76
N LEU A 45 -9.39 0.06 9.33
CA LEU A 45 -10.20 -1.10 9.71
C LEU A 45 -10.38 -2.22 8.67
N THR A 46 -10.00 -2.05 7.40
CA THR A 46 -10.33 -3.04 6.36
C THR A 46 -9.22 -4.05 6.04
N ALA A 47 -7.97 -3.81 6.44
CA ALA A 47 -6.82 -4.65 6.05
C ALA A 47 -6.31 -5.58 7.16
N GLY A 48 -7.05 -5.71 8.28
CA GLY A 48 -6.70 -6.66 9.32
C GLY A 48 -5.30 -6.45 9.90
N HIS A 49 -4.92 -5.21 10.18
CA HIS A 49 -3.75 -4.91 10.98
C HIS A 49 -4.10 -3.71 11.86
N VAL A 50 -4.16 -3.93 13.18
CA VAL A 50 -4.09 -2.82 14.13
C VAL A 50 -2.69 -2.23 13.95
N PHE A 51 -2.59 -1.11 13.22
CA PHE A 51 -1.41 -0.26 13.34
C PHE A 51 -1.33 0.06 14.83
N SER A 52 -0.32 -0.49 15.49
CA SER A 52 -0.22 -0.67 16.95
C SER A 52 -0.78 0.50 17.78
N ASP A 53 -1.20 0.23 19.02
CA ASP A 53 -1.64 1.24 20.02
C ASP A 53 -0.69 2.45 20.15
N ASP A 54 0.55 2.35 19.66
CA ASP A 54 1.54 3.40 19.61
C ASP A 54 1.29 4.52 18.56
N PHE A 55 0.39 4.33 17.59
CA PHE A 55 0.16 5.29 16.51
C PHE A 55 -1.28 5.83 16.45
N ILE A 56 -1.39 6.99 15.80
CA ILE A 56 -2.66 7.63 15.41
C ILE A 56 -2.49 8.05 13.95
N ILE A 57 -3.46 7.74 13.10
CA ILE A 57 -3.54 8.33 11.76
C ILE A 57 -4.38 9.60 11.85
N GLY A 58 -3.73 10.74 11.67
CA GLY A 58 -4.40 12.04 11.66
C GLY A 58 -5.04 12.35 10.31
N ASN A 59 -5.85 13.42 10.28
CA ASN A 59 -6.55 13.84 9.08
C ASN A 59 -5.58 14.19 7.93
N PRO A 60 -5.63 13.48 6.80
CA PRO A 60 -4.66 13.66 5.73
C PRO A 60 -4.73 15.05 5.09
N ILE A 61 -5.90 15.72 5.08
CA ILE A 61 -6.04 17.04 4.45
C ILE A 61 -5.17 18.09 5.15
N GLY A 62 -5.25 18.18 6.47
CA GLY A 62 -4.48 19.17 7.23
C GLY A 62 -2.98 18.92 7.13
N TYR A 63 -2.55 17.68 7.34
CA TYR A 63 -1.14 17.32 7.38
C TYR A 63 -0.46 17.37 6.01
N VAL A 64 -1.16 16.96 4.94
CA VAL A 64 -0.62 17.09 3.58
C VAL A 64 -0.54 18.56 3.17
N SER A 65 -1.55 19.38 3.49
CA SER A 65 -1.51 20.84 3.23
C SER A 65 -0.30 21.51 3.85
N GLU A 66 0.02 21.17 5.11
CA GLU A 66 1.21 21.67 5.80
C GLU A 66 2.50 21.24 5.07
N ALA A 67 2.62 19.95 4.73
CA ALA A 67 3.78 19.42 4.02
C ALA A 67 3.95 20.05 2.62
N VAL A 68 2.86 20.31 1.90
CA VAL A 68 2.86 21.01 0.60
C VAL A 68 3.45 22.41 0.75
N GLY A 69 3.04 23.15 1.79
CA GLY A 69 3.60 24.46 2.11
C GLY A 69 5.10 24.40 2.40
N GLU A 70 5.52 23.43 3.23
CA GLU A 70 6.93 23.22 3.59
C GLU A 70 7.79 22.95 2.35
N VAL A 71 7.39 22.02 1.47
CA VAL A 71 8.20 21.69 0.27
C VAL A 71 8.25 22.83 -0.74
N LYS A 72 7.17 23.61 -0.91
CA LYS A 72 7.16 24.78 -1.80
C LYS A 72 8.10 25.88 -1.27
N VAL A 73 8.12 26.14 0.04
CA VAL A 73 9.08 27.09 0.66
C VAL A 73 10.54 26.63 0.47
N LEU A 74 10.77 25.32 0.47
CA LEU A 74 12.09 24.73 0.20
C LEU A 74 12.47 24.68 -1.30
N GLY A 75 11.63 25.24 -2.17
CA GLY A 75 11.91 25.41 -3.59
C GLY A 75 11.51 24.24 -4.47
N ALA A 76 10.56 23.39 -4.05
CA ALA A 76 10.02 22.33 -4.90
C ALA A 76 9.33 22.91 -6.14
N ASN A 77 9.81 22.53 -7.32
CA ASN A 77 9.25 22.86 -8.62
C ASN A 77 7.96 22.07 -8.90
N ALA A 78 7.91 20.81 -8.46
CA ALA A 78 6.72 19.97 -8.49
C ALA A 78 6.48 19.30 -7.13
N VAL A 79 5.21 19.07 -6.80
CA VAL A 79 4.78 18.37 -5.60
C VAL A 79 3.97 17.15 -5.99
N ILE A 80 4.45 15.99 -5.54
CA ILE A 80 3.85 14.68 -5.73
C ILE A 80 3.35 14.19 -4.38
N VAL A 81 2.08 13.78 -4.31
CA VAL A 81 1.52 13.10 -3.15
C VAL A 81 1.39 11.62 -3.47
N LEU A 82 2.04 10.77 -2.65
CA LEU A 82 1.89 9.33 -2.65
C LEU A 82 0.86 8.96 -1.59
N ASP A 83 -0.32 8.54 -2.02
CA ASP A 83 -1.45 8.36 -1.14
C ASP A 83 -1.86 6.90 -1.02
N ASN A 84 -1.65 6.36 0.18
CA ASN A 84 -2.08 5.04 0.57
C ASN A 84 -3.36 5.12 1.42
N SER A 85 -4.37 5.78 0.87
CA SER A 85 -5.65 6.03 1.52
C SER A 85 -6.72 4.97 1.23
N GLY A 86 -6.38 3.92 0.48
CA GLY A 86 -7.34 2.89 0.08
C GLY A 86 -8.47 3.48 -0.76
N LYS A 87 -9.63 2.81 -0.76
CA LYS A 87 -10.85 3.34 -1.39
C LYS A 87 -11.42 4.43 -0.49
N LEU A 88 -11.02 5.68 -0.75
CA LEU A 88 -11.68 6.83 -0.14
C LEU A 88 -13.10 6.97 -0.69
N ASP A 89 -13.98 7.50 0.14
CA ASP A 89 -15.25 8.02 -0.35
C ASP A 89 -14.97 9.10 -1.42
N PRO A 90 -15.66 9.08 -2.57
CA PRO A 90 -15.39 10.02 -3.66
C PRO A 90 -15.52 11.50 -3.25
N ASP A 91 -16.39 11.82 -2.28
CA ASP A 91 -16.54 13.19 -1.78
C ASP A 91 -15.33 13.63 -0.95
N VAL A 92 -14.80 12.74 -0.12
CA VAL A 92 -13.57 12.97 0.66
C VAL A 92 -12.36 13.14 -0.27
N GLN A 93 -12.28 12.34 -1.33
CA GLN A 93 -11.22 12.46 -2.33
C GLN A 93 -11.32 13.79 -3.09
N ALA A 94 -12.53 14.20 -3.48
CA ALA A 94 -12.77 15.49 -4.13
C ALA A 94 -12.44 16.67 -3.20
N GLU A 95 -12.78 16.58 -1.91
CA GLU A 95 -12.41 17.56 -0.89
C GLU A 95 -10.90 17.65 -0.72
N PHE A 96 -10.22 16.51 -0.66
CA PHE A 96 -8.76 16.45 -0.59
C PHE A 96 -8.14 17.20 -1.77
N ILE A 97 -8.56 16.92 -3.00
CA ILE A 97 -7.99 17.56 -4.18
C ILE A 97 -8.26 19.07 -4.20
N LYS A 98 -9.49 19.49 -3.88
CA LYS A 98 -9.84 20.92 -3.78
C LYS A 98 -9.00 21.66 -2.74
N SER A 99 -8.65 20.97 -1.65
CA SER A 99 -7.87 21.55 -0.56
C SER A 99 -6.38 21.70 -0.89
N HIS A 100 -5.89 21.04 -1.95
CA HIS A 100 -4.48 21.04 -2.32
C HIS A 100 -4.23 21.50 -3.77
N PRO A 101 -4.56 22.75 -4.14
CA PRO A 101 -4.39 23.26 -5.51
C PRO A 101 -2.91 23.35 -5.96
N PHE A 102 -1.96 23.16 -5.04
CA PHE A 102 -0.52 23.20 -5.30
C PHE A 102 0.12 21.82 -5.48
N VAL A 103 -0.68 20.75 -5.44
CA VAL A 103 -0.25 19.40 -5.77
C VAL A 103 -0.32 19.21 -7.27
N ASP A 104 0.83 18.91 -7.87
CA ASP A 104 0.95 18.74 -9.31
C ASP A 104 0.54 17.31 -9.73
N VAL A 105 0.85 16.31 -8.88
CA VAL A 105 0.59 14.89 -9.12
C VAL A 105 0.08 14.23 -7.84
N HIS A 106 -1.01 13.49 -7.93
CA HIS A 106 -1.54 12.69 -6.82
C HIS A 106 -1.63 11.23 -7.24
N ILE A 107 -0.82 10.37 -6.64
CA ILE A 107 -0.79 8.93 -6.94
C ILE A 107 -1.60 8.21 -5.87
N VAL A 108 -2.65 7.48 -6.26
CA VAL A 108 -3.58 6.81 -5.35
C VAL A 108 -3.57 5.30 -5.54
N ASN A 109 -3.66 4.54 -4.43
CA ASN A 109 -3.61 3.08 -4.44
C ASN A 109 -4.93 2.41 -4.90
N HIS A 110 -6.10 3.04 -4.69
CA HIS A 110 -7.38 2.40 -4.96
C HIS A 110 -8.38 3.40 -5.61
N ILE A 111 -8.76 3.11 -6.87
CA ILE A 111 -9.84 3.69 -7.69
C ILE A 111 -9.48 4.76 -8.73
N ASP A 112 -10.05 4.52 -9.92
CA ASP A 112 -10.26 5.40 -11.07
C ASP A 112 -11.27 6.53 -10.77
N SER A 113 -10.93 7.47 -9.89
CA SER A 113 -11.74 8.68 -9.67
C SER A 113 -11.02 9.91 -10.22
N PHE A 114 -11.48 10.42 -11.37
CA PHE A 114 -11.00 11.70 -11.92
C PHE A 114 -11.71 12.87 -11.23
N TYR A 115 -10.94 13.79 -10.65
CA TYR A 115 -11.47 15.02 -10.05
C TYR A 115 -10.53 16.22 -10.27
N GLY A 116 -10.98 17.24 -11.02
CA GLY A 116 -10.39 18.59 -11.01
C GLY A 116 -9.06 18.81 -11.75
N ASN A 117 -8.32 19.84 -11.32
CA ASN A 117 -7.10 20.36 -11.98
C ASN A 117 -5.79 19.64 -11.59
N ALA A 118 -5.80 18.79 -10.56
CA ALA A 118 -4.66 17.96 -10.20
C ALA A 118 -4.64 16.71 -11.09
N SER A 119 -3.46 16.30 -11.56
CA SER A 119 -3.34 15.05 -12.32
C SER A 119 -3.30 13.88 -11.34
N ILE A 120 -4.44 13.24 -11.16
CA ILE A 120 -4.58 12.04 -10.33
C ILE A 120 -4.22 10.83 -11.18
N PHE A 121 -3.39 9.95 -10.64
CA PHE A 121 -3.01 8.71 -11.30
C PHE A 121 -3.18 7.51 -10.38
N THR A 122 -3.67 6.43 -10.95
CA THR A 122 -3.72 5.12 -10.31
C THR A 122 -3.29 4.08 -11.31
N CYS A 123 -2.72 2.99 -10.82
CA CYS A 123 -2.52 1.78 -11.61
C CYS A 123 -3.59 0.73 -11.35
N GLY A 124 -4.49 1.00 -10.38
CA GLY A 124 -5.54 0.10 -9.93
C GLY A 124 -5.09 -1.35 -9.81
N GLU A 125 -5.95 -2.25 -10.27
CA GLU A 125 -5.68 -3.69 -10.23
C GLU A 125 -4.55 -4.13 -11.19
N GLN A 126 -4.18 -3.29 -12.17
CA GLN A 126 -3.17 -3.65 -13.17
C GLN A 126 -1.75 -3.72 -12.59
N CYS A 127 -1.47 -2.97 -11.52
CA CYS A 127 -0.19 -3.07 -10.79
C CYS A 127 -0.19 -4.09 -9.65
N THR A 128 -1.32 -4.76 -9.35
CA THR A 128 -1.38 -5.74 -8.26
C THR A 128 -0.30 -6.80 -8.43
N TYR A 129 0.38 -7.15 -7.34
CA TYR A 129 1.47 -8.13 -7.32
C TYR A 129 2.67 -7.79 -8.23
N GLY A 130 2.88 -6.50 -8.54
CA GLY A 130 4.00 -6.07 -9.37
C GLY A 130 3.87 -6.44 -10.85
N ARG A 131 2.65 -6.69 -11.34
CA ARG A 131 2.40 -7.08 -12.74
C ARG A 131 2.60 -5.96 -13.75
N SER A 132 2.58 -4.71 -13.30
CA SER A 132 2.79 -3.54 -14.14
C SER A 132 3.47 -2.42 -13.38
N ILE A 133 3.95 -1.42 -14.10
CA ILE A 133 4.55 -0.20 -13.58
C ILE A 133 3.75 1.00 -14.12
N LEU A 134 3.28 1.86 -13.23
CA LEU A 134 2.71 3.15 -13.61
C LEU A 134 3.85 4.13 -13.91
N ARG A 135 3.97 4.52 -15.17
CA ARG A 135 4.86 5.59 -15.61
C ARG A 135 4.08 6.88 -15.73
N ILE A 136 4.59 7.96 -15.16
CA ILE A 136 4.04 9.32 -15.29
C ILE A 136 5.14 10.20 -15.87
N ASP A 137 4.91 10.74 -17.06
CA ASP A 137 5.79 11.75 -17.66
C ASP A 137 5.23 13.15 -17.36
N LEU A 138 6.07 14.02 -16.79
CA LEU A 138 5.72 15.42 -16.49
C LEU A 138 6.35 16.37 -17.50
N ALA A 139 5.58 17.34 -17.96
CA ALA A 139 6.03 18.44 -18.79
C ALA A 139 6.19 19.70 -17.94
N PHE A 140 7.35 20.35 -18.05
CA PHE A 140 7.68 21.57 -17.34
C PHE A 140 7.80 22.75 -18.29
N ALA A 141 7.30 23.93 -17.89
CA ALA A 141 7.55 25.18 -18.59
C ALA A 141 8.95 25.74 -18.27
N ALA A 142 9.34 26.81 -18.96
CA ALA A 142 10.63 27.48 -18.76
C ALA A 142 10.81 28.08 -17.35
N ASN A 143 9.71 28.42 -16.68
CA ASN A 143 9.68 28.84 -15.27
C ASN A 143 9.70 27.66 -14.28
N LEU A 144 9.90 26.43 -14.78
CA LEU A 144 9.93 25.19 -14.02
C LEU A 144 8.61 24.82 -13.33
N SER A 145 7.48 25.42 -13.71
CA SER A 145 6.17 24.93 -13.27
C SER A 145 5.71 23.75 -14.12
N VAL A 146 4.97 22.81 -13.53
CA VAL A 146 4.33 21.72 -14.27
C VAL A 146 3.22 22.32 -15.15
N VAL A 147 3.21 21.92 -16.43
CA VAL A 147 2.20 22.35 -17.42
C VAL A 147 1.43 21.20 -18.05
N GLY A 148 1.84 19.96 -17.77
CA GLY A 148 1.14 18.77 -18.21
C GLY A 148 1.71 17.52 -17.57
N ALA A 149 0.87 16.49 -17.51
CA ALA A 149 1.25 15.17 -17.06
C ALA A 149 0.53 14.14 -17.94
N ARG A 150 1.22 13.06 -18.30
CA ARG A 150 0.64 11.91 -19.01
C ARG A 150 1.07 10.63 -18.30
N SER A 151 0.21 9.62 -18.31
CA SER A 151 0.52 8.32 -17.72
C SER A 151 0.38 7.18 -18.71
N GLU A 152 1.17 6.14 -18.47
CA GLU A 152 1.11 4.86 -19.16
C GLU A 152 1.32 3.75 -18.13
N ILE A 153 0.56 2.65 -18.28
CA ILE A 153 0.77 1.44 -17.48
C ILE A 153 1.58 0.48 -18.33
N ILE A 154 2.77 0.12 -17.84
CA ILE A 154 3.73 -0.74 -18.54
C ILE A 154 3.67 -2.13 -17.92
N PRO A 155 3.16 -3.15 -18.62
CA PRO A 155 3.15 -4.52 -18.11
C PRO A 155 4.56 -5.05 -17.90
N VAL A 156 4.79 -5.71 -16.77
CA VAL A 156 5.98 -6.53 -16.55
C VAL A 156 5.78 -7.81 -17.35
N SER A 157 6.53 -7.94 -18.44
CA SER A 157 6.42 -9.03 -19.41
C SER A 157 7.60 -10.00 -19.30
N PRO A 158 7.39 -11.30 -19.56
CA PRO A 158 8.49 -12.27 -19.69
C PRO A 158 9.51 -11.93 -20.79
N THR A 159 9.17 -10.99 -21.68
CA THR A 159 10.08 -10.48 -22.72
C THR A 159 11.09 -9.47 -22.20
N ILE A 160 10.91 -8.93 -20.99
CA ILE A 160 11.90 -8.08 -20.32
C ILE A 160 12.86 -9.03 -19.61
N PRO A 161 14.17 -8.99 -19.93
CA PRO A 161 15.14 -9.86 -19.28
C PRO A 161 15.21 -9.56 -17.78
N ASP A 162 15.34 -10.63 -17.00
CA ASP A 162 15.56 -10.49 -15.56
C ASP A 162 16.93 -9.87 -15.26
N GLU A 163 16.98 -9.02 -14.24
CA GLU A 163 18.23 -8.46 -13.73
C GLU A 163 19.00 -9.54 -12.93
N PRO A 164 20.21 -9.95 -13.37
CA PRO A 164 20.93 -11.08 -12.77
C PRO A 164 21.18 -10.94 -11.27
N ASP A 165 21.50 -9.72 -10.83
CA ASP A 165 21.79 -9.42 -9.41
C ASP A 165 20.53 -9.54 -8.55
N VAL A 166 19.37 -9.17 -9.09
CA VAL A 166 18.07 -9.30 -8.40
C VAL A 166 17.69 -10.77 -8.29
N GLN A 167 17.90 -11.55 -9.35
CA GLN A 167 17.65 -13.00 -9.34
C GLN A 167 18.52 -13.72 -8.31
N LEU A 168 19.81 -13.40 -8.26
CA LEU A 168 20.72 -13.95 -7.26
C LEU A 168 20.27 -13.62 -5.83
N TYR A 169 19.88 -12.37 -5.59
CA TYR A 169 19.35 -11.94 -4.29
C TYR A 169 18.06 -12.69 -3.92
N LEU A 170 17.11 -12.81 -4.85
CA LEU A 170 15.85 -13.52 -4.62
C LEU A 170 16.08 -15.01 -4.35
N GLN A 171 17.00 -15.65 -5.08
CA GLN A 171 17.37 -17.05 -4.85
C GLN A 171 17.90 -17.25 -3.44
N GLN A 172 18.82 -16.40 -2.98
CA GLN A 172 19.35 -16.45 -1.62
C GLN A 172 18.25 -16.28 -0.56
N LYS A 173 17.31 -15.34 -0.77
CA LYS A 173 16.18 -15.13 0.15
C LYS A 173 15.17 -16.27 0.16
N LEU A 174 14.95 -16.94 -0.97
CA LEU A 174 14.11 -18.13 -1.05
C LEU A 174 14.74 -19.31 -0.28
N GLU A 175 16.05 -19.51 -0.40
CA GLU A 175 16.78 -20.52 0.38
C GLU A 175 16.72 -20.23 1.89
N GLU A 176 16.92 -18.97 2.31
CA GLU A 176 16.74 -18.56 3.70
C GLU A 176 15.31 -18.82 4.20
N PHE A 177 14.30 -18.49 3.39
CA PHE A 177 12.89 -18.69 3.73
C PHE A 177 12.57 -20.17 3.90
N HIS A 178 12.96 -21.04 2.95
CA HIS A 178 12.73 -22.49 3.05
C HIS A 178 13.36 -23.08 4.30
N ASN A 179 14.61 -22.71 4.61
CA ASN A 179 15.30 -23.17 5.82
C ASN A 179 14.59 -22.73 7.11
N ALA A 180 13.98 -21.53 7.12
CA ALA A 180 13.22 -21.03 8.26
C ALA A 180 11.85 -21.70 8.41
N THR A 181 11.13 -21.93 7.32
CA THR A 181 9.82 -22.61 7.36
C THR A 181 9.95 -24.08 7.75
N ASP A 182 10.98 -24.78 7.26
CA ASP A 182 11.22 -26.19 7.62
C ASP A 182 11.60 -26.34 9.10
N ALA A 183 12.18 -25.30 9.71
CA ALA A 183 12.51 -25.29 11.14
C ALA A 183 11.29 -24.96 12.05
N ILE A 184 10.32 -24.19 11.56
CA ILE A 184 9.17 -23.71 12.34
C ILE A 184 7.99 -24.70 12.31
N VAL A 185 7.81 -25.45 11.21
CA VAL A 185 6.72 -26.45 11.09
C VAL A 185 7.00 -27.72 11.91
N VAL A 186 8.26 -27.97 12.31
CA VAL A 186 8.67 -29.16 13.08
C VAL A 186 8.50 -28.97 14.60
N ALA A 187 8.20 -27.75 15.08
CA ALA A 187 7.72 -27.54 16.43
C ALA A 187 6.24 -27.97 16.52
N GLU A 188 6.01 -29.29 16.55
CA GLU A 188 4.75 -29.97 16.92
C GLU A 188 3.47 -29.17 16.59
N SER A 189 3.13 -29.03 15.30
CA SER A 189 1.71 -28.89 14.99
C SER A 189 1.08 -30.27 15.23
N ASP A 190 0.60 -30.50 16.45
CA ASP A 190 -0.11 -31.71 16.89
C ASP A 190 -1.49 -31.89 16.21
N PHE A 191 -1.60 -31.49 14.94
CA PHE A 191 -2.82 -31.58 14.14
C PHE A 191 -2.61 -32.57 13.00
N THR A 192 -2.85 -33.84 13.28
CA THR A 192 -3.06 -34.84 12.24
C THR A 192 -4.52 -34.76 11.78
N SER A 193 -4.83 -33.94 10.78
CA SER A 193 -5.97 -34.23 9.92
C SER A 193 -5.51 -35.31 8.94
N SER A 194 -5.96 -36.55 9.14
CA SER A 194 -5.74 -37.65 8.21
C SER A 194 -6.36 -37.29 6.85
N PHE A 195 -5.56 -36.72 5.95
CA PHE A 195 -5.95 -36.46 4.56
C PHE A 195 -5.92 -37.72 3.69
N MET A 196 -5.44 -38.86 4.22
CA MET A 196 -5.38 -40.13 3.49
C MET A 196 -6.75 -40.81 3.35
N GLU A 197 -7.75 -40.34 4.09
CA GLU A 197 -9.14 -40.79 3.97
C GLU A 197 -10.00 -39.62 3.47
N TYR A 198 -9.80 -39.17 2.22
CA TYR A 198 -10.85 -38.39 1.56
C TYR A 198 -12.00 -39.35 1.23
N PRO A 199 -13.17 -39.25 1.91
CA PRO A 199 -14.34 -39.97 1.44
C PRO A 199 -14.71 -39.35 0.10
N THR A 200 -14.80 -40.16 -0.95
CA THR A 200 -15.25 -39.74 -2.29
C THR A 200 -16.69 -39.22 -2.31
N ASP A 201 -17.38 -39.22 -1.18
CA ASP A 201 -18.72 -38.68 -1.03
C ASP A 201 -18.67 -37.21 -0.64
N PHE A 202 -18.81 -36.36 -1.65
CA PHE A 202 -18.80 -34.89 -1.55
C PHE A 202 -19.97 -34.31 -0.75
N LYS A 203 -20.89 -35.12 -0.21
CA LYS A 203 -22.20 -34.61 0.19
C LYS A 203 -22.36 -34.09 1.61
N ASN A 204 -21.71 -34.55 2.68
CA ASN A 204 -22.12 -34.09 4.03
C ASN A 204 -21.13 -34.40 5.18
N PHE A 205 -19.97 -33.73 5.25
CA PHE A 205 -19.18 -33.71 6.51
C PHE A 205 -18.46 -32.37 6.65
N SER A 206 -18.57 -31.70 7.81
CA SER A 206 -17.61 -30.64 8.17
C SER A 206 -16.26 -31.30 8.41
N HIS A 207 -15.19 -30.63 7.99
CA HIS A 207 -13.83 -31.12 8.14
C HIS A 207 -13.16 -30.28 9.21
N SER A 208 -12.47 -30.93 10.15
CA SER A 208 -11.76 -30.25 11.26
C SER A 208 -10.78 -29.17 10.76
N THR A 209 -10.16 -29.35 9.60
CA THR A 209 -9.33 -28.32 8.97
C THR A 209 -10.14 -27.11 8.52
N GLY A 210 -11.32 -27.31 7.93
CA GLY A 210 -12.21 -26.21 7.53
C GLY A 210 -12.73 -25.43 8.74
N ASP A 211 -13.03 -26.13 9.83
CA ASP A 211 -13.46 -25.52 11.09
C ASP A 211 -12.31 -24.73 11.74
N ILE A 212 -11.08 -25.27 11.75
CA ILE A 212 -9.87 -24.54 12.22
C ILE A 212 -9.61 -23.30 11.38
N VAL A 213 -9.72 -23.38 10.05
CA VAL A 213 -9.55 -22.23 9.17
C VAL A 213 -10.63 -21.19 9.44
N ALA A 214 -11.89 -21.59 9.55
CA ALA A 214 -12.99 -20.70 9.89
C ALA A 214 -12.79 -20.04 11.26
N ASP A 215 -12.39 -20.79 12.28
CA ASP A 215 -12.09 -20.29 13.63
C ASP A 215 -10.90 -19.33 13.63
N ALA A 216 -9.85 -19.64 12.87
CA ALA A 216 -8.69 -18.76 12.72
C ALA A 216 -9.09 -17.44 12.05
N PHE A 217 -9.91 -17.48 10.99
CA PHE A 217 -10.45 -16.28 10.35
C PHE A 217 -11.35 -15.48 11.30
N MET A 218 -12.23 -16.14 12.05
CA MET A 218 -13.10 -15.47 13.02
C MET A 218 -12.32 -14.87 14.19
N ASN A 219 -11.31 -15.57 14.71
CA ASN A 219 -10.42 -15.06 15.75
C ASN A 219 -9.62 -13.85 15.27
N THR A 220 -9.11 -13.93 14.03
CA THR A 220 -8.43 -12.83 13.35
C THR A 220 -9.37 -11.64 13.19
N ALA A 221 -10.60 -11.84 12.72
CA ALA A 221 -11.62 -10.79 12.60
C ALA A 221 -11.95 -10.14 13.95
N ARG A 222 -12.08 -10.93 15.04
CA ARG A 222 -12.30 -10.42 16.39
C ARG A 222 -11.15 -9.56 16.89
N ASN A 223 -9.90 -9.95 16.61
CA ASN A 223 -8.72 -9.13 16.91
C ASN A 223 -8.73 -7.79 16.15
N TYR A 224 -9.57 -7.66 15.12
CA TYR A 224 -9.80 -6.42 14.36
C TYR A 224 -11.13 -5.73 14.71
N ASN A 225 -11.74 -6.07 15.85
CA ASN A 225 -13.04 -5.56 16.29
C ASN A 225 -14.18 -5.79 15.26
N ILE A 226 -14.00 -6.73 14.34
CA ILE A 226 -15.05 -7.18 13.43
C ILE A 226 -15.73 -8.36 14.12
N VAL A 227 -17.01 -8.19 14.47
CA VAL A 227 -17.83 -9.28 15.00
C VAL A 227 -18.23 -10.17 13.83
N ALA A 228 -17.43 -11.22 13.59
CA ALA A 228 -17.80 -12.31 12.71
C ALA A 228 -18.47 -13.42 13.53
N ASP A 229 -19.77 -13.61 13.32
CA ASP A 229 -20.55 -14.67 13.97
C ASP A 229 -20.52 -16.00 13.19
N ILE A 230 -20.15 -15.94 11.90
CA ILE A 230 -20.13 -17.09 10.97
C ILE A 230 -18.89 -16.98 10.08
N GLY A 231 -18.07 -18.03 10.06
CA GLY A 231 -17.01 -18.24 9.07
C GLY A 231 -17.48 -19.24 8.00
N LEU A 232 -17.33 -18.87 6.72
CA LEU A 232 -17.62 -19.76 5.60
C LEU A 232 -16.32 -20.04 4.84
N VAL A 233 -15.93 -21.31 4.78
CA VAL A 233 -14.76 -21.76 4.03
C VAL A 233 -15.23 -22.69 2.92
N ASN A 234 -14.85 -22.38 1.68
CA ASN A 234 -15.14 -23.25 0.56
C ASN A 234 -14.25 -24.50 0.63
N LYS A 235 -14.85 -25.69 0.52
CA LYS A 235 -14.17 -26.99 0.59
C LYS A 235 -13.07 -27.19 -0.48
N GLY A 236 -13.06 -26.41 -1.57
CA GLY A 236 -12.04 -26.49 -2.63
C GLY A 236 -10.86 -25.52 -2.50
N SER A 237 -10.73 -24.82 -1.36
CA SER A 237 -9.67 -23.85 -1.08
C SER A 237 -8.51 -24.47 -0.32
#